data_AF-A0A5C9E0J4-F1
#
_entry.id   AF-A0A5C9E0J4-F1
#
_cell.length_a   1.000
_cell.length_b   1.000
_cell.length_c   1.000
_cell.angle_alpha   90.00
_cell.angle_beta   90.00
_cell.angle_gamma   90.00
#
_symmetry.space_group_name_H-M   'P 1'
#
loop_
_entity.id
_entity.type
_entity.pdbx_description
1 polymer ?
#
loop_
_entity_poly.entity_id
_entity_poly.type
_entity_poly.pdbx_seq_one_letter_code
_entity_poly.pdbx_strand_id
1 'polypeptide(L)'
;MLENDNKLKVEIYVPLQVCACQWENFINRVFEVITPYIQYIDHQTKSLHSKEAAKRNLFQKCVVIEGERKITSAYALKRQLPMILKEKGILAENELAENELAENELAENKNPIKKN
;
A
#
# COMPACT_ATOMS: atom_id res chain seq x y z
N MET A 1 -9.10 -6.98 26.63
CA MET A 1 -8.87 -6.07 25.50
C MET A 1 -7.99 -6.85 24.54
N LEU A 2 -8.56 -7.38 23.46
CA LEU A 2 -7.86 -8.33 22.57
C LEU A 2 -6.86 -7.55 21.71
N GLU A 3 -5.58 -7.80 21.93
CA GLU A 3 -4.46 -7.19 21.21
C GLU A 3 -4.47 -7.66 19.74
N ASN A 4 -4.35 -6.71 18.82
CA ASN A 4 -4.34 -6.88 17.37
C ASN A 4 -3.02 -7.51 16.86
N ASP A 5 -2.56 -8.62 17.44
CA ASP A 5 -1.25 -9.21 17.10
C ASP A 5 -1.18 -9.88 15.71
N ASN A 6 -2.31 -10.01 15.00
CA ASN A 6 -2.36 -10.66 13.69
C ASN A 6 -2.38 -9.70 12.49
N LYS A 7 -2.30 -8.37 12.70
CA LYS A 7 -2.31 -7.41 11.59
C LYS A 7 -0.91 -7.10 11.08
N LEU A 8 -0.78 -7.02 9.76
CA LEU A 8 0.45 -6.61 9.10
C LEU A 8 0.69 -5.11 9.33
N LYS A 9 1.85 -4.75 9.89
CA LYS A 9 2.21 -3.35 10.17
C LYS A 9 2.73 -2.68 8.90
N VAL A 10 2.08 -1.58 8.52
CA VAL A 10 2.38 -0.81 7.31
C VAL A 10 2.62 0.66 7.69
N GLU A 11 3.88 1.10 7.63
CA GLU A 11 4.27 2.48 7.90
C GLU A 11 4.44 3.26 6.60
N ILE A 12 3.68 4.32 6.40
CA ILE A 12 3.73 5.18 5.20
C ILE A 12 4.52 6.44 5.55
N TYR A 13 5.72 6.59 4.99
CA TYR A 13 6.58 7.75 5.22
C TYR A 13 6.40 8.80 4.13
N VAL A 14 6.01 10.00 4.54
CA VAL A 14 5.84 11.18 3.67
C VAL A 14 6.44 12.43 4.32
N PRO A 15 6.76 13.48 3.55
CA PRO A 15 7.31 14.71 4.12
C PRO A 15 6.18 15.55 4.75
N LEU A 16 5.78 15.22 5.99
CA LEU A 16 4.63 15.84 6.68
C LEU A 16 4.79 17.35 6.94
N GLN A 17 6.01 17.88 6.89
CA GLN A 17 6.27 19.32 7.06
C GLN A 17 6.08 20.15 5.78
N VAL A 18 5.79 19.52 4.64
CA VAL A 18 5.40 20.25 3.41
C VAL A 18 3.93 20.01 3.09
N CYS A 19 3.39 20.87 2.21
CA CYS A 19 2.00 20.79 1.74
C CYS A 19 1.59 19.36 1.36
N ALA A 20 0.38 18.96 1.78
CA ALA A 20 -0.21 17.67 1.41
C ALA A 20 -0.25 17.45 -0.10
N CYS A 21 -0.46 18.51 -0.89
CA CYS A 21 -0.38 18.49 -2.35
C CYS A 21 0.91 17.88 -2.91
N GLN A 22 2.01 17.94 -2.17
CA GLN A 22 3.29 17.34 -2.58
C GLN A 22 3.29 15.81 -2.46
N TRP A 23 2.43 15.21 -1.64
CA TRP A 23 2.46 13.77 -1.33
C TRP A 23 1.09 13.07 -1.39
N GLU A 24 -0.01 13.80 -1.57
CA GLU A 24 -1.37 13.25 -1.66
C GLU A 24 -1.48 12.19 -2.77
N ASN A 25 -0.92 12.45 -3.96
CA ASN A 25 -0.95 11.51 -5.07
C ASN A 25 -0.25 10.18 -4.75
N PHE A 26 0.77 10.22 -3.91
CA PHE A 26 1.44 9.00 -3.45
C PHE A 26 0.57 8.25 -2.45
N ILE A 27 0.02 8.96 -1.47
CA ILE A 27 -0.84 8.38 -0.44
C ILE A 27 -2.10 7.77 -1.05
N ASN A 28 -2.78 8.47 -1.96
CA ASN A 28 -3.99 7.97 -2.61
C ASN A 28 -3.72 6.63 -3.32
N ARG A 29 -2.61 6.53 -4.06
CA ARG A 29 -2.21 5.27 -4.71
C ARG A 29 -1.83 4.17 -3.73
N VAL A 30 -1.25 4.51 -2.58
CA VAL A 30 -0.98 3.54 -1.52
C VAL A 30 -2.31 3.03 -0.94
N PHE A 31 -3.26 3.93 -0.66
CA PHE A 31 -4.58 3.59 -0.15
C PHE A 31 -5.41 2.77 -1.14
N GLU A 32 -5.35 3.06 -2.44
CA GLU A 32 -5.96 2.20 -3.49
C GLU A 32 -5.50 0.75 -3.37
N VAL A 33 -4.23 0.53 -3.00
CA VAL A 33 -3.64 -0.81 -2.86
C VAL A 33 -3.97 -1.46 -1.51
N ILE A 34 -3.94 -0.72 -0.41
CA ILE A 34 -4.13 -1.30 0.93
C ILE A 34 -5.61 -1.42 1.34
N THR A 35 -6.51 -0.65 0.73
CA THR A 35 -7.95 -0.62 1.08
C THR A 35 -8.61 -2.00 1.02
N PRO A 36 -8.39 -2.83 -0.03
CA PRO A 36 -8.94 -4.19 -0.08
C PRO A 36 -8.49 -5.07 1.09
N TYR A 37 -7.33 -4.77 1.69
CA TYR A 37 -6.70 -5.55 2.74
C TYR A 37 -6.75 -4.83 4.11
N ILE A 38 -7.54 -3.76 4.25
CA ILE A 38 -7.47 -2.86 5.40
C ILE A 38 -7.83 -3.55 6.73
N GLN A 39 -8.64 -4.61 6.67
CA GLN A 39 -8.97 -5.42 7.85
C GLN A 39 -7.77 -6.20 8.39
N TYR A 40 -6.81 -6.52 7.53
CA TYR A 40 -5.61 -7.30 7.81
C TYR A 40 -4.38 -6.43 8.09
N ILE A 41 -4.51 -5.11 7.95
CA ILE A 41 -3.40 -4.17 8.01
C ILE A 41 -3.60 -3.19 9.16
N ASP A 42 -2.53 -2.94 9.91
CA ASP A 42 -2.41 -1.79 10.79
C ASP A 42 -1.50 -0.76 10.12
N HIS A 43 -2.05 0.40 9.76
CA HIS A 43 -1.33 1.40 8.99
C HIS A 43 -1.12 2.68 9.78
N GLN A 44 0.07 3.27 9.63
CA GLN A 44 0.41 4.55 10.23
C GLN A 44 1.12 5.45 9.23
N THR A 45 0.76 6.73 9.18
CA THR A 45 1.51 7.73 8.41
C THR A 45 2.54 8.41 9.30
N LYS A 46 3.81 8.38 8.87
CA LYS A 46 4.96 8.92 9.61
C LYS A 46 5.70 9.98 8.79
N SER A 47 6.41 10.86 9.50
CA SER A 47 7.24 11.89 8.87
C SER A 47 8.58 11.32 8.39
N LEU A 48 8.96 11.65 7.15
CA LEU A 48 10.32 11.45 6.64
C LEU A 48 11.40 12.23 7.41
N HIS A 49 11.00 13.24 8.18
CA HIS A 49 11.92 14.10 8.94
C HIS A 49 12.03 13.66 10.41
N SER A 50 11.50 12.48 10.74
CA SER A 50 11.62 11.88 12.06
C SER A 50 13.01 11.26 12.26
N LYS A 51 13.43 11.15 13.53
CA LYS A 51 14.66 10.42 13.90
C LYS A 51 14.61 8.95 13.47
N GLU A 52 13.42 8.34 13.45
CA GLU A 52 13.21 6.97 12.99
C GLU A 52 13.51 6.82 11.49
N ALA A 53 12.98 7.73 10.66
CA ALA A 53 13.24 7.76 9.23
C ALA A 53 14.73 7.93 8.91
N ALA A 54 15.42 8.82 9.65
CA ALA A 54 16.86 9.04 9.52
C ALA A 54 17.67 7.78 9.86
N LYS A 55 17.35 7.10 10.98
CA LYS A 55 18.01 5.83 11.37
C LYS A 55 17.84 4.73 10.32
N ARG A 56 16.74 4.76 9.56
CA ARG A 56 16.41 3.78 8.51
C ARG A 56 16.77 4.25 7.10
N ASN A 57 17.53 5.35 6.95
CA ASN A 57 17.95 5.91 5.65
C ASN A 57 16.76 6.14 4.68
N LEU A 58 15.65 6.66 5.21
CA LEU A 58 14.44 6.98 4.45
C LEU A 58 14.47 8.46 4.03
N PHE A 59 14.76 8.72 2.75
CA PHE A 59 14.87 10.08 2.21
C PHE A 59 13.78 10.44 1.19
N GLN A 60 12.94 9.47 0.83
CA GLN A 60 11.90 9.62 -0.17
C GLN A 60 10.62 8.96 0.28
N LYS A 61 9.48 9.38 -0.29
CA LYS A 61 8.16 8.80 -0.01
C LYS A 61 8.22 7.29 -0.19
N CYS A 62 7.85 6.54 0.83
CA CYS A 62 7.91 5.09 0.80
C CYS A 62 6.95 4.48 1.82
N VAL A 63 6.68 3.21 1.62
CA VAL A 63 5.97 2.35 2.56
C VAL A 63 6.99 1.37 3.15
N VAL A 64 6.94 1.17 4.45
CA VAL A 64 7.77 0.20 5.17
C VAL A 64 6.84 -0.83 5.80
N ILE A 65 7.01 -2.09 5.42
CA ILE A 65 6.22 -3.20 5.94
C ILE A 65 7.03 -3.92 7.03
N GLU A 66 6.40 -4.16 8.19
CA GLU A 66 7.01 -4.82 9.36
C GLU A 66 8.32 -4.17 9.82
N GLY A 67 8.52 -2.88 9.53
CA GLY A 67 9.72 -2.15 9.91
C GLY A 67 10.97 -2.47 9.07
N GLU A 68 10.89 -3.39 8.11
CA GLU A 68 12.04 -3.90 7.34
C GLU A 68 11.90 -3.67 5.83
N ARG A 69 10.78 -4.11 5.23
CA ARG A 69 10.63 -4.11 3.77
C ARG A 69 10.24 -2.72 3.27
N LYS A 70 11.19 -2.02 2.64
CA LYS A 70 10.98 -0.71 2.03
C LYS A 70 10.45 -0.82 0.59
N ILE A 71 9.30 -0.21 0.33
CA ILE A 71 8.65 -0.16 -0.98
C ILE A 71 8.44 1.30 -1.37
N THR A 72 8.98 1.70 -2.52
CA THR A 72 9.01 3.12 -2.93
C THR A 72 7.95 3.46 -3.98
N SER A 73 7.24 2.47 -4.53
CA SER A 73 6.19 2.67 -5.53
C SER A 73 4.93 1.89 -5.19
N ALA A 74 3.77 2.49 -5.46
CA ALA A 74 2.47 1.85 -5.28
C ALA A 74 2.31 0.60 -6.16
N TYR A 75 2.93 0.58 -7.35
CA TYR A 75 2.93 -0.60 -8.22
C TYR A 75 3.67 -1.79 -7.60
N ALA A 76 4.84 -1.55 -7.00
CA ALA A 76 5.56 -2.60 -6.28
C ALA A 76 4.78 -3.05 -5.04
N LEU A 77 4.14 -2.11 -4.32
CA LEU A 77 3.28 -2.42 -3.19
C LEU A 77 2.14 -3.34 -3.60
N LYS A 78 1.47 -3.05 -4.73
CA LYS A 78 0.35 -3.84 -5.25
C LYS A 78 0.73 -5.30 -5.52
N ARG A 79 1.93 -5.52 -6.08
CA ARG A 79 2.42 -6.87 -6.36
C ARG A 79 2.89 -7.61 -5.11
N GLN A 80 3.53 -6.90 -4.17
CA GLN A 80 4.18 -7.53 -3.03
C GLN A 80 3.27 -7.70 -1.82
N LEU A 81 2.37 -6.76 -1.55
CA LEU A 81 1.50 -6.77 -0.38
C LEU A 81 0.67 -8.07 -0.27
N PRO A 82 0.03 -8.56 -1.34
CA PRO A 82 -0.75 -9.79 -1.26
C PRO A 82 0.13 -11.02 -1.00
N MET A 83 1.33 -11.06 -1.59
CA MET A 83 2.32 -12.12 -1.34
C MET A 83 2.76 -12.13 0.12
N ILE A 84 3.02 -10.95 0.70
CA ILE A 84 3.43 -10.80 2.11
C ILE A 84 2.31 -11.25 3.06
N LEU A 85 1.06 -10.87 2.78
CA LEU A 85 -0.09 -11.29 3.58
C LEU A 85 -0.27 -12.81 3.54
N LYS A 86 -0.02 -13.45 2.39
CA LYS A 86 -0.02 -14.91 2.24
C LYS A 86 1.14 -15.56 2.99
N GLU A 87 2.37 -15.05 2.86
CA GLU A 87 3.56 -15.54 3.58
C GLU A 87 3.34 -15.54 5.10
N LYS A 88 2.60 -14.55 5.61
CA LYS A 88 2.25 -14.41 7.03
C LYS A 88 1.07 -15.28 7.46
N GLY A 89 0.38 -15.96 6.53
CA GLY A 89 -0.82 -16.74 6.82
C GLY A 89 -2.04 -15.90 7.21
N ILE A 90 -2.04 -14.59 6.89
CA ILE A 90 -3.13 -13.66 7.22
C ILE A 90 -4.25 -13.73 6.17
N LEU A 91 -3.89 -14.01 4.91
CA LEU A 91 -4.82 -14.14 3.78
C LEU A 91 -4.95 -15.60 3.34
N ALA A 92 -6.18 -16.07 3.09
CA ALA A 92 -6.41 -17.39 2.51
C ALA A 92 -6.14 -17.38 0.99
N GLU A 93 -5.80 -18.54 0.40
CA GLU A 93 -5.39 -18.65 -1.02
C GLU A 93 -6.44 -18.14 -2.03
N ASN A 94 -7.71 -18.07 -1.63
CA ASN A 94 -8.84 -17.77 -2.51
C ASN A 94 -9.15 -16.27 -2.67
N GLU A 95 -8.68 -15.38 -1.77
CA GLU A 95 -9.00 -13.93 -1.81
C GLU A 95 -8.17 -13.14 -2.85
N LEU A 96 -7.09 -13.72 -3.38
CA LEU A 96 -6.22 -13.10 -4.39
C LEU A 96 -6.84 -13.07 -5.79
N ALA A 97 -7.62 -14.10 -6.14
CA ALA A 97 -8.18 -14.28 -7.48
C ALA A 97 -9.30 -13.28 -7.79
N GLU A 98 -10.08 -12.87 -6.78
CA GLU A 98 -11.17 -11.90 -6.95
C GLU A 98 -10.64 -10.49 -7.28
N ASN A 99 -9.46 -10.14 -6.76
CA ASN A 99 -8.82 -8.85 -7.02
C ASN A 99 -8.17 -8.76 -8.42
N GLU A 100 -7.66 -9.86 -8.99
CA GLU A 100 -7.17 -9.90 -10.38
C GLU A 100 -8.31 -9.90 -11.40
N LEU A 101 -9.47 -10.50 -11.08
CA LEU A 101 -10.66 -10.49 -11.95
C LEU A 101 -11.28 -9.09 -12.10
N ALA A 102 -11.30 -8.29 -11.03
CA ALA A 102 -11.83 -6.92 -11.05
C ALA A 102 -11.04 -5.96 -11.97
N GLU A 103 -9.75 -6.21 -12.21
CA GLU A 103 -8.92 -5.38 -13.11
C GLU A 103 -9.23 -5.63 -14.59
N ASN A 104 -9.61 -6.85 -14.94
CA ASN A 104 -9.91 -7.21 -16.32
C ASN A 104 -11.25 -6.61 -16.78
N GLU A 105 -12.26 -6.50 -15.91
CA GLU A 105 -13.55 -5.85 -16.24
C GLU A 105 -13.43 -4.33 -16.45
N LEU A 106 -12.45 -3.66 -15.84
CA LEU A 106 -12.21 -2.21 -15.99
C LEU A 106 -11.42 -1.86 -17.27
N ALA A 107 -10.63 -2.80 -17.80
CA ALA A 107 -9.88 -2.60 -19.04
C ALA A 107 -10.77 -2.66 -20.29
N GLU A 108 -11.88 -3.41 -20.24
CA GLU A 108 -12.77 -3.59 -21.40
C GLU A 108 -13.72 -2.40 -21.66
N ASN A 109 -13.93 -1.51 -20.69
CA ASN A 109 -14.87 -0.38 -20.81
C ASN A 109 -14.26 0.96 -21.32
N LYS A 110 -12.99 0.97 -21.75
CA LYS A 110 -12.30 2.20 -22.24
C LYS A 110 -12.16 2.32 -23.76
N ASN A 111 -12.84 1.49 -24.55
CA ASN A 111 -12.80 1.63 -26.01
C ASN A 111 -14.11 2.21 -26.60
N PRO A 112 -14.38 3.52 -26.49
CA PRO A 112 -15.36 4.14 -27.36
C PRO A 112 -14.74 4.24 -28.76
N ILE A 113 -15.12 3.28 -29.59
CA ILE A 113 -15.04 3.34 -31.04
C ILE A 113 -15.57 4.72 -31.48
N LYS A 114 -14.69 5.64 -31.87
CA LYS A 114 -15.08 6.77 -32.72
C LYS A 114 -14.78 6.39 -34.16
N LYS A 115 -15.72 5.66 -34.76
CA LYS A 115 -15.91 5.63 -36.22
C LYS A 115 -16.86 6.77 -36.57
N ASN A 116 -16.34 7.79 -37.24
CA ASN A 116 -16.88 8.47 -38.42
C ASN A 116 -16.23 9.83 -38.59
#